data_AF-A0A847GAZ4-F1
#
_entry.id   AF-A0A847GAZ4-F1
#
_cell.length_a   1.000
_cell.length_b   1.000
_cell.length_c   1.000
_cell.angle_alpha   90.00
_cell.angle_beta   90.00
_cell.angle_gamma   90.00
#
_symmetry.space_group_name_H-M   'P 1'
#
loop_
_entity.id
_entity.type
_entity.pdbx_description
1 polymer ?
#
loop_
_entity_poly.entity_id
_entity_poly.type
_entity_poly.pdbx_seq_one_letter_code
_entity_poly.pdbx_strand_id
1 'polypeptide(L)'
;LRNCGPVGAGMPEAGSLPIPKYLAARGVKDMVRVSDARMSGTAYGTVVLHCSPEAAVGGALALVQNGDLIELNVGERRIDLLVEPETLQERRRRFTAPPAPERGWHKLYVEHVQQAHLGADMDFL
;
A
#
# COMPACT_ATOMS: atom_id res chain seq x y z
N LEU A 1 -4.34 -3.59 1.63
CA LEU A 1 -3.71 -4.37 0.53
C LEU A 1 -2.27 -3.91 0.42
N ARG A 2 -1.33 -4.82 0.13
CA ARG A 2 0.11 -4.53 0.06
C ARG A 2 0.73 -5.17 -1.17
N ASN A 3 1.92 -4.73 -1.55
CA ASN A 3 2.68 -5.20 -2.71
C ASN A 3 1.94 -4.93 -4.02
N CYS A 4 1.19 -3.83 -4.06
CA CYS A 4 0.50 -3.35 -5.25
C CYS A 4 0.93 -1.92 -5.61
N GLY A 5 2.13 -1.51 -5.17
CA GLY A 5 2.76 -0.26 -5.57
C GLY A 5 3.51 -0.36 -6.91
N PRO A 6 4.26 0.70 -7.30
CA PRO A 6 5.06 0.71 -8.52
C PRO A 6 5.99 -0.50 -8.64
N VAL A 7 6.89 -0.73 -7.67
CA VAL A 7 7.82 -1.86 -7.67
C VAL A 7 7.07 -3.19 -7.50
N GLY A 8 6.05 -3.24 -6.63
CA GLY A 8 5.37 -4.48 -6.29
C GLY A 8 4.60 -5.12 -7.44
N ALA A 9 3.87 -4.32 -8.22
CA ALA A 9 2.99 -4.85 -9.27
C ALA A 9 2.72 -3.86 -10.42
N GLY A 10 3.52 -2.81 -10.59
CA GLY A 10 3.23 -1.74 -11.56
C GLY A 10 2.03 -0.87 -11.17
N MET A 11 1.69 -0.84 -9.89
CA MET A 11 0.65 0.00 -9.30
C MET A 11 -0.75 -0.11 -9.97
N PRO A 12 -1.41 -1.28 -9.94
CA PRO A 12 -2.73 -1.45 -10.56
C PRO A 12 -3.85 -0.70 -9.82
N GLU A 13 -5.02 -0.56 -10.45
CA GLU A 13 -6.25 0.01 -9.84
C GLU A 13 -6.96 -0.98 -8.89
N ALA A 14 -6.20 -1.60 -7.99
CA ALA A 14 -6.67 -2.64 -7.08
C ALA A 14 -7.02 -2.14 -5.67
N GLY A 15 -6.98 -0.82 -5.43
CA GLY A 15 -7.28 -0.21 -4.13
C GLY A 15 -8.75 -0.29 -3.71
N SER A 16 -9.68 -0.38 -4.68
CA SER A 16 -11.12 -0.53 -4.43
C SER A 16 -11.49 -1.97 -4.07
N LEU A 17 -11.05 -2.42 -2.90
CA LEU A 17 -11.39 -3.74 -2.37
C LEU A 17 -12.89 -3.86 -2.10
N PRO A 18 -13.53 -4.99 -2.43
CA PRO A 18 -14.93 -5.24 -2.11
C PRO A 18 -15.11 -5.40 -0.59
N ILE A 19 -16.26 -4.96 -0.09
CA ILE A 19 -16.64 -5.15 1.31
C ILE A 19 -16.87 -6.66 1.55
N PRO A 20 -16.38 -7.23 2.67
CA PRO A 20 -16.65 -8.62 3.01
C PRO A 20 -18.14 -8.93 2.98
N LYS A 21 -18.53 -10.04 2.33
CA LYS A 21 -19.93 -10.40 2.07
C LYS A 21 -20.80 -10.39 3.35
N TYR A 22 -20.26 -10.85 4.47
CA TYR A 22 -20.98 -10.90 5.75
C TYR A 22 -21.27 -9.51 6.34
N LEU A 23 -20.46 -8.49 6.04
CA LEU A 23 -20.70 -7.10 6.43
C LEU A 23 -21.67 -6.42 5.48
N ALA A 24 -21.49 -6.64 4.17
CA ALA A 24 -22.42 -6.14 3.16
C ALA A 24 -23.86 -6.65 3.38
N ALA A 25 -24.02 -7.93 3.75
CA ALA A 25 -25.32 -8.51 4.10
C ALA A 25 -25.97 -7.88 5.33
N ARG A 26 -25.19 -7.24 6.21
CA ARG A 26 -25.67 -6.47 7.38
C ARG A 26 -25.91 -4.99 7.05
N GLY A 27 -25.84 -4.60 5.78
CA GLY A 27 -26.06 -3.23 5.32
C GLY A 27 -24.84 -2.31 5.45
N VAL A 28 -23.65 -2.84 5.73
CA VAL A 28 -22.41 -2.04 5.71
C VAL A 28 -22.09 -1.69 4.26
N LYS A 29 -22.08 -0.39 3.96
CA LYS A 29 -21.88 0.15 2.59
C LYS A 29 -20.50 0.74 2.36
N ASP A 30 -19.73 0.98 3.41
CA ASP A 30 -18.36 1.47 3.31
C ASP A 30 -17.48 0.94 4.44
N MET A 31 -16.19 0.86 4.18
CA MET A 31 -15.13 0.50 5.10
C MET A 31 -13.84 1.21 4.71
N VAL A 32 -13.06 1.63 5.71
CA VAL A 32 -11.73 2.18 5.47
C VAL A 32 -10.85 1.12 4.81
N ARG A 33 -10.26 1.47 3.67
CA ARG A 33 -9.35 0.62 2.89
C ARG A 33 -8.05 1.36 2.66
N VAL A 34 -6.92 0.67 2.86
CA VAL A 34 -5.58 1.26 2.76
C VAL A 34 -4.73 0.39 1.84
N SER A 35 -4.06 1.01 0.86
CA SER A 35 -3.13 0.32 -0.02
C SER A 35 -2.03 1.21 -0.61
N ASP A 36 -0.97 0.56 -1.07
CA ASP A 36 0.04 1.12 -1.97
C ASP A 36 -0.41 1.13 -3.45
N ALA A 37 -1.67 0.75 -3.73
CA ALA A 37 -2.24 0.67 -5.07
C ALA A 37 -2.93 1.97 -5.52
N ARG A 38 -3.41 1.98 -6.77
CA ARG A 38 -4.30 3.01 -7.32
C ARG A 38 -5.76 2.58 -7.23
N MET A 39 -6.65 3.44 -7.72
CA MET A 39 -8.08 3.19 -7.87
C MET A 39 -8.59 3.92 -9.10
N SER A 40 -9.62 3.37 -9.74
CA SER A 40 -10.29 4.04 -10.86
C SER A 40 -10.94 5.34 -10.40
N GLY A 41 -10.90 6.38 -11.24
CA GLY A 41 -11.58 7.65 -10.99
C GLY A 41 -13.11 7.55 -10.92
N THR A 42 -13.69 6.41 -11.30
CA THR A 42 -15.14 6.14 -11.23
C THR A 42 -15.58 5.47 -9.93
N ALA A 43 -14.64 5.06 -9.07
CA ALA A 43 -14.93 4.31 -7.87
C ALA A 43 -15.14 5.23 -6.64
N TYR A 44 -15.71 4.69 -5.56
CA TYR A 44 -16.11 5.47 -4.37
C TYR A 44 -15.82 4.78 -3.03
N GLY A 45 -15.98 5.55 -1.95
CA GLY A 45 -15.85 5.13 -0.56
C GLY A 45 -14.57 5.63 0.12
N THR A 46 -14.38 5.25 1.38
CA THR A 46 -13.27 5.74 2.20
C THR A 46 -12.00 4.94 1.94
N VAL A 47 -11.20 5.37 0.97
CA VAL A 47 -10.01 4.64 0.49
C VAL A 47 -8.76 5.53 0.53
N VAL A 48 -7.73 5.06 1.24
CA VAL A 48 -6.38 5.64 1.28
C VAL A 48 -5.52 4.90 0.27
N LEU A 49 -5.02 5.65 -0.71
CA LEU A 49 -4.28 5.15 -1.86
C LEU A 49 -2.84 5.67 -1.86
N HIS A 50 -2.00 5.11 -2.72
CA HIS A 50 -0.64 5.61 -2.98
C HIS A 50 0.25 5.65 -1.73
N CYS A 51 -0.01 4.79 -0.74
CA CYS A 51 0.80 4.71 0.47
C CYS A 51 2.27 4.55 0.11
N SER A 52 3.10 5.50 0.55
CA SER A 52 4.50 5.60 0.18
C SER A 52 5.37 5.76 1.43
N PRO A 53 6.56 5.12 1.51
CA PRO A 53 7.07 4.10 0.59
C PRO A 53 6.15 2.87 0.52
N GLU A 54 6.08 2.23 -0.64
CA GLU A 54 5.22 1.06 -0.84
C GLU A 54 5.70 -0.14 -0.01
N ALA A 55 4.87 -1.19 0.08
CA ALA A 55 5.23 -2.36 0.88
C ALA A 55 6.37 -3.19 0.28
N ALA A 56 6.50 -3.24 -1.06
CA ALA A 56 7.51 -4.03 -1.74
C ALA A 56 8.95 -3.56 -1.42
N VAL A 57 9.13 -2.28 -1.07
CA VAL A 57 10.42 -1.68 -0.69
C VAL A 57 10.60 -1.53 0.83
N GLY A 58 9.72 -2.13 1.64
CA GLY A 58 9.83 -2.12 3.10
C GLY A 58 9.32 -0.85 3.78
N GLY A 59 8.37 -0.14 3.15
CA GLY A 59 7.62 0.94 3.80
C GLY A 59 6.82 0.47 5.00
N ALA A 60 6.26 1.40 5.79
CA ALA A 60 5.51 1.08 7.01
C ALA A 60 4.34 0.11 6.76
N LEU A 61 3.68 0.22 5.60
CA LEU A 61 2.60 -0.67 5.19
C LEU A 61 3.04 -2.15 5.10
N ALA A 62 4.33 -2.42 4.81
CA ALA A 62 4.87 -3.79 4.79
C ALA A 62 4.86 -4.45 6.17
N LEU A 63 4.91 -3.64 7.24
CA LEU A 63 5.08 -4.06 8.63
C LEU A 63 3.75 -4.29 9.35
N VAL A 64 2.63 -3.93 8.72
CA VAL A 64 1.29 -4.14 9.28
C VAL A 64 1.00 -5.64 9.43
N GLN A 65 0.45 -6.01 10.59
CA GLN A 65 0.00 -7.35 10.92
C GLN A 65 -1.49 -7.34 11.27
N ASN A 66 -2.13 -8.50 11.12
CA ASN A 66 -3.54 -8.64 11.50
C ASN A 66 -3.71 -8.37 13.00
N GLY A 67 -4.69 -7.53 13.34
CA GLY A 67 -4.97 -7.13 14.71
C GLY A 67 -4.30 -5.83 15.15
N ASP A 68 -3.37 -5.28 14.36
CA ASP A 68 -2.84 -3.94 14.63
C ASP A 68 -3.95 -2.88 14.54
N LEU A 69 -3.85 -1.88 15.40
CA LEU A 69 -4.73 -0.72 15.35
C LEU A 69 -4.16 0.32 14.38
N ILE A 70 -5.04 0.88 13.55
CA ILE A 70 -4.73 1.96 12.61
C ILE A 70 -5.70 3.10 12.88
N GLU A 71 -5.15 4.29 13.10
CA GLU A 71 -5.92 5.52 13.24
C GLU A 71 -5.88 6.30 11.92
N LEU A 72 -7.05 6.74 11.44
CA LEU A 72 -7.17 7.61 10.27
C LEU A 72 -7.84 8.91 10.69
N ASN A 73 -7.13 10.02 10.54
CA ASN A 73 -7.64 11.36 10.80
C ASN A 73 -7.46 12.24 9.56
N VAL A 74 -8.55 12.42 8.80
CA VAL A 74 -8.55 13.23 7.58
C VAL A 74 -8.40 14.72 7.90
N GLY A 75 -8.95 15.20 9.01
CA GLY A 75 -8.85 16.60 9.43
C GLY A 75 -7.41 17.02 9.71
N GLU A 76 -6.64 16.15 10.37
CA GLU A 76 -5.22 16.34 10.63
C GLU A 76 -4.31 15.85 9.50
N ARG A 77 -4.87 15.23 8.44
CA ARG A 77 -4.13 14.62 7.32
C ARG A 77 -3.17 13.53 7.78
N ARG A 78 -3.59 12.72 8.74
CA ARG A 78 -2.79 11.66 9.36
C ARG A 78 -3.39 10.28 9.17
N ILE A 79 -2.50 9.31 9.04
CA ILE A 79 -2.79 7.89 9.16
C ILE A 79 -1.66 7.25 9.96
N ASP A 80 -1.99 6.68 11.11
CA ASP A 80 -1.02 6.21 12.08
C ASP A 80 -1.20 4.70 12.32
N LEU A 81 -0.10 3.96 12.24
CA LEU A 81 -0.04 2.57 12.70
C LEU A 81 0.30 2.59 14.18
N LEU A 82 -0.67 2.25 15.04
CA LEU A 82 -0.54 2.33 16.50
C LEU A 82 0.19 1.09 17.04
N VAL A 83 1.46 0.99 16.70
CA VAL A 83 2.37 -0.08 17.11
C VAL A 83 3.63 0.55 17.68
N GLU A 84 4.10 0.03 18.81
CA GLU A 84 5.30 0.55 19.47
C GLU A 84 6.53 0.54 18.54
N PRO A 85 7.38 1.58 18.59
CA PRO A 85 8.55 1.71 17.72
C PRO A 85 9.48 0.49 17.73
N GLU A 86 9.68 -0.15 18.88
CA GLU A 86 10.53 -1.33 19.05
C GLU A 86 9.97 -2.53 18.28
N THR A 87 8.64 -2.69 18.31
CA THR A 87 7.96 -3.75 17.57
C THR A 87 8.07 -3.51 16.06
N LEU A 88 7.92 -2.26 15.61
CA LEU A 88 8.12 -1.91 14.20
C LEU A 88 9.56 -2.14 13.74
N GLN A 89 10.55 -1.83 14.57
CA GLN A 89 11.95 -2.12 14.28
C GLN A 89 12.21 -3.62 14.14
N GLU A 90 11.67 -4.44 15.04
CA GLU A 90 11.81 -5.89 14.96
C GLU A 90 11.16 -6.46 13.69
N ARG A 91 9.95 -5.99 13.35
CA ARG A 91 9.27 -6.38 12.11
C ARG A 91 10.08 -5.96 10.88
N ARG A 92 10.71 -4.77 10.90
CA ARG A 92 11.58 -4.29 9.82
C ARG A 92 12.81 -5.16 9.65
N ARG A 93 13.42 -5.66 10.73
CA ARG A 93 14.57 -6.60 10.67
C ARG A 93 14.20 -7.94 10.03
N ARG A 94 12.94 -8.36 10.17
CA ARG A 94 12.41 -9.60 9.57
C ARG A 94 11.84 -9.39 8.17
N PHE A 95 11.79 -8.16 7.67
CA PHE A 95 11.26 -7.88 6.36
C PHE A 95 12.14 -8.51 5.28
N THR A 96 11.49 -9.21 4.35
CA THR A 96 12.13 -9.74 3.14
C THR A 96 11.41 -9.14 1.95
N ALA A 97 12.16 -8.42 1.11
CA ALA A 97 11.62 -7.86 -0.12
C ALA A 97 11.21 -8.98 -1.10
N PRO A 98 10.19 -8.74 -1.95
CA PRO A 98 9.90 -9.62 -3.07
C PRO A 98 11.14 -9.79 -3.98
N PRO A 99 11.32 -10.96 -4.63
CA PRO A 99 12.45 -11.17 -5.53
C PRO A 99 12.36 -10.21 -6.73
N ALA A 100 13.50 -9.62 -7.09
CA ALA A 100 13.59 -8.76 -8.26
C ALA A 100 13.47 -9.58 -9.56
N PRO A 101 12.87 -9.04 -10.63
CA PRO A 101 12.86 -9.68 -11.94
C PRO A 101 14.26 -9.84 -12.50
N GLU A 102 14.54 -10.96 -13.17
CA GLU A 102 15.91 -11.27 -13.63
C GLU A 102 16.36 -10.45 -14.85
N ARG A 103 15.43 -10.06 -15.75
CA ARG A 103 15.75 -9.40 -17.04
C ARG A 103 14.57 -8.66 -17.66
N GLY A 104 14.85 -7.93 -18.73
CA GLY A 104 13.86 -7.29 -19.61
C GLY A 104 13.26 -6.00 -19.03
N TRP A 105 12.19 -5.50 -19.66
CA TRP A 105 11.51 -4.27 -19.24
C TRP A 105 11.08 -4.30 -17.76
N HIS A 106 10.60 -5.43 -17.27
CA HIS A 106 10.16 -5.55 -15.87
C HIS A 106 11.30 -5.28 -14.90
N LYS A 107 12.52 -5.77 -15.19
CA LYS A 107 13.71 -5.48 -14.38
C LYS A 107 14.06 -3.99 -14.44
N LEU A 108 14.16 -3.42 -15.64
CA LEU A 108 14.45 -1.99 -15.83
C LEU A 108 13.45 -1.12 -15.06
N TYR A 109 12.15 -1.41 -15.20
CA TYR A 109 11.09 -0.69 -14.50
C TYR A 109 11.25 -0.79 -12.98
N VAL A 110 11.43 -2.00 -12.43
CA VAL A 110 11.60 -2.19 -10.97
C VAL A 110 12.86 -1.51 -10.43
N GLU A 111 13.94 -1.45 -11.22
CA GLU A 111 15.20 -0.81 -10.82
C GLU A 111 15.12 0.73 -10.83
N HIS A 112 14.31 1.32 -11.72
CA HIS A 112 14.32 2.76 -11.97
C HIS A 112 13.03 3.49 -11.59
N VAL A 113 11.93 2.78 -11.34
CA VAL A 113 10.66 3.43 -11.01
C VAL A 113 10.72 4.10 -9.65
N GLN A 114 10.35 5.37 -9.61
CA GLN A 114 10.21 6.15 -8.40
C GLN A 114 8.93 5.77 -7.65
N GLN A 115 8.86 6.18 -6.39
CA GLN A 115 7.69 5.93 -5.55
C GLN A 115 6.51 6.82 -5.96
N ALA A 116 5.28 6.42 -5.58
CA ALA A 116 4.07 7.11 -6.02
C ALA A 116 3.99 8.59 -5.60
N HIS A 117 4.56 8.96 -4.45
CA HIS A 117 4.65 10.36 -4.01
C HIS A 117 5.54 11.25 -4.90
N LEU A 118 6.35 10.65 -5.78
CA LEU A 118 7.17 11.33 -6.79
C LEU A 118 6.56 11.22 -8.20
N GLY A 119 5.38 10.61 -8.35
CA GLY A 119 4.70 10.45 -9.64
C GLY A 119 4.94 9.11 -10.33
N ALA A 120 5.72 8.20 -9.72
CA ALA A 120 6.06 6.88 -10.29
C ALA A 120 6.70 6.96 -11.70
N ASP A 121 7.49 8.02 -11.94
CA ASP A 121 8.32 8.14 -13.14
C ASP A 121 9.58 7.27 -13.03
N MET A 122 10.37 7.20 -14.10
CA MET A 122 11.70 6.60 -14.06
C MET A 122 12.73 7.66 -13.68
N ASP A 123 13.65 7.31 -12.78
CA ASP A 123 14.65 8.24 -12.24
C ASP A 123 15.61 8.88 -13.26
N PHE A 124 15.70 8.30 -14.45
CA PHE A 124 16.52 8.78 -15.56
C PHE A 124 15.75 9.60 -16.62
N LEU A 125 14.45 9.81 -16.43
CA LEU A 125 13.61 10.70 -17.24
C LEU A 125 13.44 12.07 -16.57
#